data_AF-A0A0F8RM45-F1
#
_entry.id   AF-A0A0F8RM45-F1
#
_cell.length_a   1.000
_cell.length_b   1.000
_cell.length_c   1.000
_cell.angle_alpha   90.00
_cell.angle_beta   90.00
_cell.angle_gamma   90.00
#
_symmetry.space_group_name_H-M   'P 1'
#
loop_
_entity.id
_entity.type
_entity.pdbx_description
1 polymer ?
#
loop_
_entity_poly.entity_id
_entity_poly.type
_entity_poly.pdbx_seq_one_letter_code
_entity_poly.pdbx_strand_id
1 'polypeptide(L)'
;LEDLNGQVHRWLERVNSTVHGTTYQIPLERFKEENLSPLGQVPPYKVVHKETRKVSRDCYISFLGNKYSVPYRFAGRTAELQIFEGKFELYVDYEKVCEHEILPGNCRVSRKKEHFQGLLSEVLKENSKCRKNLQIPLKFSGPEVEKRSLDVYETFSEGGFE
;
A
#
# COMPACT_ATOMS: atom_id res chain seq x y z
N LEU A 1 28.63 -19.43 -16.26
CA LEU A 1 28.86 -18.75 -14.97
C LEU A 1 29.78 -19.56 -14.07
N GLU A 2 29.57 -20.87 -13.95
CA GLU A 2 30.40 -21.76 -13.10
C GLU A 2 31.89 -21.74 -13.46
N ASP A 3 32.25 -21.87 -14.74
CA ASP A 3 33.66 -21.87 -15.16
C ASP A 3 34.37 -20.53 -14.82
N LEU A 4 33.72 -19.40 -15.08
CA LEU A 4 34.25 -18.07 -14.74
C LEU A 4 34.46 -17.93 -13.22
N ASN A 5 33.49 -18.36 -12.42
CA ASN A 5 33.62 -18.35 -10.96
C ASN A 5 34.78 -19.24 -10.52
N GLY A 6 34.93 -20.44 -11.13
CA GLY A 6 36.04 -21.35 -10.87
C GLY A 6 37.40 -20.74 -11.23
N GLN A 7 37.51 -19.97 -12.31
CA GLN A 7 38.72 -19.23 -12.66
C GLN A 7 39.05 -18.13 -11.64
N VAL A 8 38.04 -17.37 -11.20
CA VAL A 8 38.20 -16.33 -10.17
C VAL A 8 38.68 -16.93 -8.85
N HIS A 9 38.08 -18.04 -8.40
CA HIS A 9 38.51 -18.70 -7.17
C HIS A 9 39.97 -19.16 -7.23
N ARG A 10 40.39 -19.80 -8.32
CA ARG A 10 41.79 -20.19 -8.54
C ARG A 10 42.74 -19.00 -8.55
N TRP A 11 42.31 -17.89 -9.14
CA TRP A 11 43.09 -16.65 -9.15
C TRP A 11 43.24 -16.06 -7.75
N LEU A 12 42.16 -15.99 -6.98
CA LEU A 12 42.16 -15.50 -5.60
C LEU A 12 43.05 -16.34 -4.69
N GLU A 13 42.98 -17.67 -4.80
CA GLU A 13 43.84 -18.58 -4.03
C GLU A 13 45.33 -18.36 -4.33
N ARG A 14 45.68 -18.19 -5.60
CA ARG A 14 47.06 -17.90 -6.01
C ARG A 14 47.55 -16.55 -5.50
N VAL A 15 46.75 -15.48 -5.61
CA VAL A 15 47.17 -14.14 -5.19
C VAL A 15 47.26 -14.04 -3.67
N ASN A 16 46.35 -14.67 -2.93
CA ASN A 16 46.34 -14.61 -1.47
C ASN A 16 47.44 -15.46 -0.81
N SER A 17 47.98 -16.47 -1.52
CA SER A 17 49.08 -17.34 -1.07
C SER A 17 50.47 -16.87 -1.51
N THR A 18 50.57 -15.83 -2.34
CA THR A 18 51.84 -15.29 -2.83
C THR A 18 52.25 -14.04 -2.07
N VAL A 19 53.56 -13.76 -2.06
CA VAL A 19 54.10 -12.55 -1.43
C VAL A 19 53.58 -11.32 -2.17
N HIS A 20 52.90 -10.42 -1.47
CA HIS A 20 52.39 -9.20 -2.07
C HIS A 20 53.52 -8.19 -2.30
N GLY A 21 53.53 -7.53 -3.47
CA GLY A 21 54.62 -6.64 -3.88
C GLY A 21 54.81 -5.38 -3.03
N THR A 22 53.75 -4.88 -2.38
CA THR A 22 53.83 -3.66 -1.54
C THR A 22 54.13 -3.97 -0.08
N THR A 23 53.51 -5.01 0.46
CA THR A 23 53.62 -5.37 1.88
C THR A 23 54.76 -6.34 2.15
N TYR A 24 55.28 -7.01 1.11
CA TYR A 24 56.27 -8.08 1.21
C TYR A 24 55.87 -9.24 2.14
N GLN A 25 54.59 -9.39 2.40
CA GLN A 25 53.98 -10.42 3.25
C GLN A 25 52.95 -11.19 2.43
N ILE A 26 52.67 -12.42 2.86
CA ILE A 26 51.60 -13.23 2.28
C ILE A 26 50.27 -12.76 2.88
N PRO A 27 49.29 -12.31 2.07
CA PRO A 27 48.00 -11.81 2.58
C PRO A 27 47.29 -12.77 3.51
N LEU A 28 47.33 -14.09 3.22
CA LEU A 28 46.71 -15.12 4.05
C LEU A 28 47.32 -15.21 5.47
N GLU A 29 48.63 -15.04 5.59
CA GLU A 29 49.31 -15.07 6.89
C GLU A 29 49.03 -13.78 7.67
N ARG A 30 49.12 -12.63 6.99
CA ARG A 30 48.79 -11.33 7.58
C ARG A 30 47.34 -11.26 8.07
N PHE A 31 46.40 -11.82 7.33
CA PHE A 31 44.98 -11.86 7.69
C PHE A 31 44.73 -12.55 9.05
N LYS A 32 45.55 -13.53 9.45
CA LYS A 32 45.43 -14.20 10.76
C LYS A 32 45.88 -13.30 11.92
N GLU A 33 46.76 -12.34 11.64
CA GLU A 33 47.28 -11.39 12.62
C GLU A 33 46.36 -10.16 12.79
N GLU A 34 45.42 -9.95 11.85
CA GLU A 34 44.47 -8.86 11.90
C GLU A 34 43.40 -9.10 12.98
N ASN A 35 43.26 -8.16 13.92
CA ASN A 35 42.21 -8.18 14.94
C ASN A 35 40.87 -7.68 14.35
N LEU A 36 40.22 -8.52 13.54
CA LEU A 36 38.95 -8.20 12.91
C LEU A 36 37.80 -8.22 13.92
N SER A 37 36.81 -7.32 13.71
CA SER A 37 35.59 -7.33 14.50
C SER A 37 34.80 -8.62 14.25
N PRO A 38 34.26 -9.28 15.29
CA PRO A 38 33.45 -10.48 15.13
C PRO A 38 32.21 -10.19 14.28
N LEU A 39 31.97 -11.04 13.27
CA LEU A 39 30.82 -10.92 12.35
C LEU A 39 29.46 -10.85 13.09
N GLY A 40 29.35 -11.47 14.26
CA GLY A 40 28.10 -11.49 15.04
C GLY A 40 27.70 -10.17 15.70
N GLN A 41 28.58 -9.15 15.71
CA GLN A 41 28.26 -7.84 16.28
C GLN A 41 27.58 -6.90 15.28
N VAL A 42 27.67 -7.20 13.98
CA VAL A 42 27.09 -6.37 12.93
C VAL A 42 25.70 -6.91 12.58
N PRO A 43 24.65 -6.08 12.59
CA PRO A 43 23.34 -6.52 12.14
C PRO A 43 23.43 -7.01 10.68
N PRO A 44 22.74 -8.11 10.32
CA PRO A 44 22.83 -8.67 8.99
C PRO A 44 22.42 -7.63 7.93
N TYR A 45 23.18 -7.59 6.84
CA TYR A 45 22.86 -6.72 5.71
C TYR A 45 21.52 -7.15 5.10
N LYS A 46 20.52 -6.28 5.15
CA LYS A 46 19.20 -6.53 4.58
C LYS A 46 19.16 -6.03 3.15
N VAL A 47 19.03 -6.95 2.20
CA VAL A 47 18.75 -6.59 0.80
C VAL A 47 17.28 -6.15 0.73
N VAL A 48 17.05 -4.85 0.72
CA VAL A 48 15.72 -4.26 0.63
C VAL A 48 15.47 -3.79 -0.79
N HIS A 49 14.44 -4.34 -1.43
CA HIS A 49 13.95 -3.79 -2.69
C HIS A 49 12.92 -2.70 -2.41
N LYS A 50 13.11 -1.53 -3.03
CA LYS A 50 12.24 -0.36 -2.84
C LYS A 50 11.37 -0.12 -4.06
N GLU A 51 10.07 0.03 -3.85
CA GLU A 51 9.12 0.32 -4.93
C GLU A 51 8.08 1.35 -4.49
N THR A 52 7.87 2.41 -5.27
CA THR A 52 6.87 3.43 -4.96
C THR A 52 5.52 3.09 -5.60
N ARG A 53 4.44 3.09 -4.81
CA ARG A 53 3.08 2.81 -5.27
C ARG A 53 2.06 3.75 -4.65
N LYS A 54 1.01 4.07 -5.39
CA LYS A 54 -0.10 4.91 -4.90
C LYS A 54 -1.13 4.06 -4.15
N VAL A 55 -1.54 4.53 -2.98
CA VAL A 55 -2.66 3.95 -2.22
C VAL A 55 -3.97 4.33 -2.90
N SER A 56 -4.80 3.35 -3.22
CA SER A 56 -6.15 3.58 -3.77
C SER A 56 -7.01 4.36 -2.77
N ARG A 57 -8.04 5.05 -3.27
CA ARG A 57 -9.06 5.70 -2.42
C ARG A 57 -9.78 4.70 -1.51
N ASP A 58 -9.85 3.43 -1.93
CA ASP A 58 -10.44 2.35 -1.14
C ASP A 58 -9.53 1.84 -0.02
N CYS A 59 -8.39 2.51 0.24
CA CYS A 59 -7.40 2.14 1.26
C CYS A 59 -6.70 0.79 0.97
N TYR A 60 -6.41 0.52 -0.30
CA TYR A 60 -5.66 -0.66 -0.73
C TYR A 60 -4.48 -0.30 -1.61
N ILE A 61 -3.43 -1.11 -1.57
CA ILE A 61 -2.28 -1.05 -2.46
C ILE A 61 -2.14 -2.37 -3.23
N SER A 62 -1.84 -2.27 -4.52
CA SER A 62 -1.67 -3.43 -5.39
C SER A 62 -0.19 -3.78 -5.53
N PHE A 63 0.18 -4.99 -5.15
CA PHE A 63 1.54 -5.52 -5.23
C PHE A 63 1.51 -6.99 -5.68
N LEU A 64 2.32 -7.35 -6.69
CA LEU A 64 2.36 -8.68 -7.31
C LEU A 64 0.99 -9.27 -7.68
N GLY A 65 0.05 -8.43 -8.13
CA GLY A 65 -1.31 -8.87 -8.50
C GLY A 65 -2.24 -9.11 -7.31
N ASN A 66 -1.78 -8.92 -6.08
CA ASN A 66 -2.57 -8.98 -4.85
C ASN A 66 -2.84 -7.58 -4.29
N LYS A 67 -3.88 -7.44 -3.49
CA LYS A 67 -4.26 -6.18 -2.83
C LYS A 67 -4.03 -6.27 -1.33
N TYR A 68 -3.43 -5.24 -0.76
CA TYR A 68 -3.13 -5.17 0.66
C TYR A 68 -3.78 -3.92 1.25
N SER A 69 -4.50 -4.10 2.35
CA SER A 69 -5.14 -2.98 3.05
C SER A 69 -4.11 -2.03 3.65
N VAL A 70 -4.45 -0.75 3.70
CA VAL A 70 -3.65 0.33 4.27
C VAL A 70 -4.54 1.13 5.22
N PRO A 71 -4.03 1.69 6.33
CA PRO A 71 -4.83 2.54 7.20
C PRO A 71 -5.49 3.70 6.44
N TYR A 72 -6.78 3.92 6.70
CA TYR A 72 -7.60 4.85 5.90
C TYR A 72 -7.08 6.29 5.86
N ARG A 73 -6.32 6.70 6.88
CA ARG A 73 -5.68 8.04 6.97
C ARG A 73 -4.72 8.33 5.81
N PHE A 74 -4.19 7.28 5.17
CA PHE A 74 -3.23 7.40 4.06
C PHE A 74 -3.85 7.10 2.69
N ALA A 75 -5.19 6.99 2.60
CA ALA A 75 -5.88 6.79 1.33
C ALA A 75 -5.54 7.90 0.32
N GLY A 76 -5.19 7.52 -0.91
CA GLY A 76 -4.82 8.45 -1.98
C GLY A 76 -3.38 8.99 -1.94
N ARG A 77 -2.61 8.72 -0.88
CA ARG A 77 -1.19 9.10 -0.79
C ARG A 77 -0.29 8.14 -1.55
N THR A 78 0.95 8.55 -1.79
CA THR A 78 2.01 7.70 -2.33
C THR A 78 2.76 7.05 -1.17
N ALA A 79 3.01 5.74 -1.28
CA ALA A 79 3.76 4.97 -0.29
C ALA A 79 4.98 4.30 -0.95
N GLU A 80 6.06 4.17 -0.19
CA GLU A 80 7.24 3.36 -0.53
C GLU A 80 7.06 1.97 0.08
N LEU A 81 7.10 0.93 -0.76
CA LEU A 81 7.19 -0.46 -0.34
C LEU A 81 8.65 -0.83 -0.17
N GLN A 82 8.98 -1.36 1.00
CA GLN A 82 10.29 -1.96 1.29
C GLN A 82 10.10 -3.47 1.44
N ILE A 83 10.61 -4.24 0.48
CA ILE A 83 10.41 -5.68 0.38
C ILE A 83 11.64 -6.40 0.91
N PHE A 84 11.42 -7.36 1.81
CA PHE A 84 12.46 -8.17 2.42
C PHE A 84 11.90 -9.54 2.83
N GLU A 85 12.61 -10.61 2.47
CA GLU A 85 12.37 -11.99 2.97
C GLU A 85 10.89 -12.45 2.95
N GLY A 86 10.16 -12.19 1.87
CA GLY A 86 8.77 -12.65 1.69
C GLY A 86 7.71 -11.78 2.38
N LYS A 87 8.09 -10.65 2.96
CA LYS A 87 7.19 -9.62 3.47
C LYS A 87 7.58 -8.25 2.94
N PHE A 88 6.69 -7.28 3.14
CA PHE A 88 7.00 -5.90 2.82
C PHE A 88 6.42 -4.95 3.86
N GLU A 89 7.14 -3.86 4.06
CA GLU A 89 6.74 -2.73 4.87
C GLU A 89 6.32 -1.57 3.96
N LEU A 90 5.30 -0.85 4.40
CA LEU A 90 4.80 0.35 3.75
C LEU A 90 5.24 1.58 4.53
N TYR A 91 5.90 2.49 3.84
CA TYR A 91 6.35 3.77 4.36
C TYR A 91 5.60 4.91 3.66
N VAL A 92 5.10 5.87 4.43
CA VAL A 92 4.52 7.11 3.92
C VAL A 92 5.22 8.25 4.64
N ASP A 93 5.76 9.22 3.90
CA ASP A 93 6.47 10.37 4.47
C ASP A 93 7.59 9.95 5.47
N TYR A 94 8.32 8.86 5.16
CA TYR A 94 9.37 8.25 5.98
C TYR A 94 8.91 7.52 7.26
N GLU A 95 7.61 7.45 7.53
CA GLU A 95 7.05 6.69 8.67
C GLU A 95 6.57 5.30 8.25
N LYS A 96 6.90 4.27 9.04
CA LYS A 96 6.37 2.92 8.85
C LYS A 96 4.88 2.90 9.18
N VAL A 97 4.05 2.70 8.17
CA VAL A 97 2.59 2.71 8.28
C VAL A 97 2.04 1.33 8.60
N CYS A 98 2.47 0.31 7.86
CA CYS A 98 2.03 -1.06 8.06
C CYS A 98 3.00 -2.07 7.44
N GLU A 99 2.80 -3.34 7.78
CA GLU A 99 3.60 -4.48 7.32
C GLU A 99 2.65 -5.58 6.85
N HIS A 100 3.01 -6.27 5.77
CA HIS A 100 2.24 -7.38 5.21
C HIS A 100 3.15 -8.50 4.74
N GLU A 101 2.65 -9.73 4.86
CA GLU A 101 3.26 -10.90 4.24
C GLU A 101 2.85 -10.98 2.76
N ILE A 102 3.78 -11.34 1.88
CA ILE A 102 3.51 -11.46 0.45
C ILE A 102 2.72 -12.74 0.20
N LEU A 103 1.42 -12.59 -0.04
CA LEU A 103 0.56 -13.68 -0.47
C LEU A 103 1.04 -14.31 -1.81
N PRO A 104 1.04 -15.65 -1.93
CA PRO A 104 1.32 -16.33 -3.19
C PRO A 104 0.13 -16.27 -4.15
N GLY A 105 0.42 -16.28 -5.46
CA GLY A 105 -0.58 -16.21 -6.53
C GLY A 105 -1.03 -14.77 -6.83
N ASN A 106 -2.17 -14.64 -7.51
CA ASN A 106 -2.76 -13.38 -7.94
C ASN A 106 -4.21 -13.22 -7.47
N CYS A 107 -4.73 -11.99 -7.54
CA CYS A 107 -6.12 -11.63 -7.25
C CYS A 107 -6.57 -11.86 -5.80
N ARG A 108 -5.65 -12.03 -4.85
CA ARG A 108 -5.96 -12.15 -3.41
C ARG A 108 -5.99 -10.79 -2.73
N VAL A 109 -6.70 -10.71 -1.60
CA VAL A 109 -6.82 -9.50 -0.79
C VAL A 109 -6.44 -9.79 0.66
N SER A 110 -5.38 -9.13 1.15
CA SER A 110 -5.00 -9.12 2.56
C SER A 110 -5.66 -7.95 3.29
N ARG A 111 -6.69 -8.26 4.10
CA ARG A 111 -7.46 -7.25 4.83
C ARG A 111 -7.20 -7.34 6.33
N LYS A 112 -6.58 -6.29 6.90
CA LYS A 112 -6.46 -6.09 8.34
C LYS A 112 -7.57 -5.15 8.81
N LYS A 113 -8.31 -5.55 9.84
CA LYS A 113 -9.47 -4.79 10.36
C LYS A 113 -9.03 -3.47 11.02
N GLU A 114 -7.88 -3.49 11.69
CA GLU A 114 -7.25 -2.34 12.36
C GLU A 114 -7.10 -1.13 11.43
N HIS A 115 -6.82 -1.36 10.15
CA HIS A 115 -6.65 -0.30 9.16
C HIS A 115 -7.91 0.56 8.93
N PHE A 116 -9.08 0.04 9.27
CA PHE A 116 -10.37 0.73 9.08
C PHE A 116 -11.00 1.19 10.39
N GLN A 117 -10.31 0.98 11.52
CA GLN A 117 -10.82 1.35 12.83
C GLN A 117 -10.92 2.88 12.94
N GLY A 118 -12.12 3.38 13.26
CA GLY A 118 -12.40 4.81 13.36
C GLY A 118 -12.84 5.49 12.06
N LEU A 119 -12.74 4.82 10.90
CA LEU A 119 -13.23 5.35 9.62
C LEU A 119 -14.73 5.68 9.69
N LEU A 120 -15.53 4.75 10.22
CA LEU A 120 -16.98 4.94 10.32
C LEU A 120 -17.36 6.14 11.20
N SER A 121 -16.71 6.29 12.35
CA SER A 121 -16.95 7.42 13.24
C SER A 121 -16.56 8.77 12.61
N GLU A 122 -15.45 8.81 11.85
CA GLU A 122 -15.03 10.02 11.13
C GLU A 122 -16.05 10.39 10.05
N VAL A 123 -16.51 9.41 9.27
CA VAL A 123 -17.54 9.60 8.24
C VAL A 123 -18.85 10.11 8.84
N LEU A 124 -19.31 9.53 9.95
CA LEU A 124 -20.52 9.98 10.65
C LEU A 124 -20.37 11.42 11.16
N LYS A 125 -19.22 11.76 11.73
CA LYS A 125 -18.90 13.12 12.18
C LYS A 125 -18.94 14.11 11.01
N GLU A 126 -18.33 13.79 9.88
CA GLU A 126 -18.32 14.66 8.70
C GLU A 126 -19.73 14.85 8.13
N ASN A 127 -20.50 13.76 7.98
CA ASN A 127 -21.89 13.83 7.54
C ASN A 127 -22.76 14.70 8.46
N SER A 128 -22.52 14.65 9.77
CA SER A 128 -23.26 15.47 10.74
C SER A 128 -22.96 16.97 10.61
N LYS A 129 -21.74 17.36 10.19
CA LYS A 129 -21.41 18.78 9.91
C LYS A 129 -22.20 19.28 8.70
N CYS A 130 -22.27 18.48 7.64
CA CYS A 130 -23.02 18.83 6.44
C CYS A 130 -24.53 18.99 6.73
N ARG A 131 -25.12 18.16 7.61
CA ARG A 131 -26.53 18.30 8.03
C ARG A 131 -26.83 19.63 8.74
N LYS A 132 -25.87 20.21 9.46
CA LYS A 132 -26.04 21.55 10.06
C LYS A 132 -26.02 22.67 9.02
N ASN A 133 -25.38 22.45 7.87
CA ASN A 133 -25.28 23.40 6.75
C ASN A 133 -26.27 23.14 5.61
N LEU A 134 -27.12 22.11 5.71
CA LEU A 134 -28.15 21.80 4.73
C LEU A 134 -29.35 22.74 4.91
N GLN A 135 -29.16 24.02 4.60
CA GLN A 135 -30.23 24.81 4.01
C GLN A 135 -30.32 24.33 2.56
N ILE A 136 -31.12 23.30 2.30
CA ILE A 136 -31.43 22.87 0.93
C ILE A 136 -32.07 24.10 0.26
N PRO A 137 -31.41 24.77 -0.70
CA PRO A 137 -31.95 26.00 -1.29
C PRO A 137 -33.11 25.68 -2.25
N LEU A 138 -33.30 24.41 -2.58
CA LEU A 138 -34.40 23.89 -3.38
C LEU A 138 -35.62 23.65 -2.49
N LYS A 139 -36.39 24.71 -2.26
CA LYS A 139 -37.82 24.55 -1.96
C LYS A 139 -38.50 24.13 -3.25
N PHE A 140 -38.75 22.84 -3.43
CA PHE A 140 -39.72 22.39 -4.42
C PHE A 140 -41.10 22.84 -3.93
N SER A 141 -41.59 23.96 -4.45
CA SER A 141 -43.03 24.19 -4.48
C SER A 141 -43.61 23.07 -5.32
N GLY A 142 -44.44 22.21 -4.73
CA GLY A 142 -45.21 21.25 -5.52
C GLY A 142 -45.95 22.00 -6.64
N PRO A 143 -46.17 21.40 -7.81
CA PRO A 143 -46.95 22.06 -8.86
C PRO A 143 -48.28 22.50 -8.27
N GLU A 144 -48.68 23.73 -8.57
CA GLU A 144 -50.00 24.23 -8.22
C GLU A 144 -51.00 23.49 -9.10
N VAL A 145 -51.54 22.39 -8.57
CA VAL A 145 -52.55 21.57 -9.26
C VAL A 145 -53.91 22.19 -8.98
N GLU A 146 -54.66 22.46 -10.04
CA GLU A 146 -56.06 22.86 -9.92
C GLU A 146 -56.84 21.79 -9.15
N LYS A 147 -57.42 22.18 -8.01
CA LYS A 147 -58.35 21.34 -7.26
C LYS A 147 -59.75 21.54 -7.84
N ARG A 148 -60.15 20.69 -8.78
CA ARG A 148 -61.53 20.68 -9.29
C ARG A 148 -62.41 19.72 -8.47
N SER A 149 -63.68 20.08 -8.34
CA SER A 149 -64.68 19.19 -7.75
C SER A 149 -64.81 17.91 -8.58
N LEU A 150 -65.07 16.78 -7.91
CA LEU A 150 -65.29 15.48 -8.56
C LEU A 150 -66.50 15.49 -9.51
N ASP A 151 -67.48 16.37 -9.28
CA ASP A 151 -68.69 16.53 -10.12
C ASP A 151 -68.35 16.81 -11.60
N VAL A 152 -67.20 17.45 -11.85
CA VAL A 152 -66.72 17.75 -13.21
C VAL A 152 -66.47 16.47 -13.99
N TYR A 153 -65.95 15.42 -13.35
CA TYR A 153 -65.69 14.14 -14.01
C TYR A 153 -66.96 13.31 -14.16
N GLU A 154 -67.91 13.46 -13.24
CA GLU A 154 -69.19 12.75 -13.28
C GLU A 154 -69.98 13.13 -14.56
N THR A 155 -69.98 14.41 -14.93
CA THR A 155 -70.63 14.93 -16.15
C THR A 155 -70.04 14.34 -17.45
N PHE A 156 -68.74 14.02 -17.48
CA PHE A 156 -68.10 13.39 -18.64
C PHE A 156 -68.12 11.86 -18.59
N SER A 157 -68.45 11.27 -17.44
CA SER A 157 -68.55 9.81 -17.27
C SER A 157 -69.91 9.25 -17.70
N GLU A 158 -70.95 10.09 -17.71
CA GLU A 158 -72.25 9.79 -18.32
C GLU A 158 -72.12 9.92 -19.84
N GLY A 159 -71.55 8.90 -20.47
CA GLY A 159 -71.44 8.78 -21.93
C GLY A 159 -72.81 8.70 -22.60
N GLY A 160 -73.45 9.85 -22.82
CA GLY A 160 -74.65 10.01 -23.64
C GLY A 160 -74.38 10.99 -24.79
N PHE A 161 -73.66 10.54 -25.82
CA PHE A 161 -73.75 11.18 -27.13
C PHE A 161 -74.97 10.57 -27.85
N GLU A 162 -76.02 11.36 -28.03
CA GLU A 162 -77.06 11.14 -29.06
C GLU A 162 -76.50 11.32 -30.47
#